data_AF-A0A0C2CJ44-F1
#
_entry.id   AF-A0A0C2CJ44-F1
#
_cell.length_a   1.000
_cell.length_b   1.000
_cell.length_c   1.000
_cell.angle_alpha   90.00
_cell.angle_beta   90.00
_cell.angle_gamma   90.00
#
_symmetry.space_group_name_H-M   'P 1'
#
loop_
_entity.id
_entity.type
_entity.pdbx_description
1 polymer ?
#
loop_
_entity_poly.entity_id
_entity_poly.type
_entity_poly.pdbx_seq_one_letter_code
_entity_poly.pdbx_strand_id
1 'polypeptide(L)' 'MVIDGKSLVHALVGECREHFGELALRCRAVVCCRMSPMQKAEVVEMVRSIGNHVVMAVGDGANDVAMIQVC' A
#
# COMPACT_ATOMS: atom_id res chain seq x y z
N MET A 1 -0.27 -6.97 -10.77
CA MET A 1 0.17 -7.79 -9.62
C MET A 1 -1.00 -8.02 -8.68
N VAL A 2 -1.06 -9.18 -8.01
CA VAL A 2 -2.05 -9.48 -6.97
C VAL A 2 -1.30 -9.94 -5.73
N ILE A 3 -1.66 -9.41 -4.56
CA ILE A 3 -1.07 -9.78 -3.27
C ILE A 3 -2.15 -9.79 -2.19
N ASP A 4 -2.11 -10.78 -1.29
CA ASP A 4 -3.03 -10.85 -0.17
C ASP A 4 -2.45 -10.15 1.08
N GLY A 5 -3.31 -9.83 2.04
CA GLY A 5 -2.91 -9.17 3.28
C GLY A 5 -1.86 -9.97 4.07
N LYS A 6 -1.86 -11.31 4.00
CA LYS A 6 -0.86 -12.12 4.71
C LYS A 6 0.52 -11.98 4.10
N SER A 7 0.65 -12.12 2.77
CA SER A 7 1.91 -11.90 2.07
C SER A 7 2.37 -10.44 2.16
N LEU A 8 1.44 -9.48 2.19
CA LEU A 8 1.75 -8.06 2.30
C LEU A 8 2.52 -7.72 3.59
N VAL A 9 2.26 -8.41 4.72
CA VAL A 9 3.03 -8.23 5.97
C VAL A 9 4.52 -8.48 5.73
N HIS A 10 4.88 -9.48 4.95
CA HIS A 10 6.27 -9.80 4.66
C HIS A 10 6.88 -8.85 3.62
N ALA A 11 6.05 -8.37 2.68
CA ALA A 11 6.48 -7.46 1.63
C ALA A 11 6.77 -6.04 2.18
N LEU A 12 6.13 -5.63 3.28
CA LEU A 12 6.27 -4.28 3.86
C LEU A 12 7.34 -4.16 4.96
N VAL A 13 8.17 -5.19 5.20
CA VAL A 13 9.16 -5.21 6.28
C VAL A 13 10.59 -5.16 5.75
N GLY A 14 11.43 -4.35 6.40
CA GLY A 14 12.87 -4.28 6.11
C GLY A 14 13.17 -3.88 4.66
N GLU A 15 14.21 -4.50 4.09
CA GLU A 15 14.65 -4.24 2.71
C GLU A 15 13.62 -4.68 1.66
N CYS A 16 12.70 -5.59 2.00
CA CYS A 16 11.63 -6.02 1.09
C CYS A 16 10.68 -4.86 0.73
N ARG A 17 10.49 -3.89 1.63
CA ARG A 17 9.54 -2.77 1.43
C ARG A 17 9.89 -1.95 0.20
N GLU A 18 11.16 -1.61 0.04
CA GLU A 18 11.64 -0.80 -1.09
C GLU A 18 11.52 -1.58 -2.41
N HIS A 19 12.01 -2.83 -2.43
CA HIS A 19 11.91 -3.71 -3.61
C HIS A 19 10.45 -3.97 -4.03
N PHE A 20 9.57 -4.20 -3.07
CA PHE A 20 8.15 -4.41 -3.32
C PHE A 20 7.51 -3.15 -3.91
N GLY A 21 7.81 -1.98 -3.35
CA GLY A 21 7.29 -0.72 -3.83
C GLY A 21 7.76 -0.38 -5.25
N GLU A 22 9.04 -0.59 -5.56
CA GLU A 22 9.54 -0.43 -6.94
C GLU A 22 8.84 -1.38 -7.92
N LEU A 23 8.68 -2.64 -7.55
CA LEU A 23 7.98 -3.63 -8.37
C LEU A 23 6.51 -3.23 -8.59
N ALA A 24 5.85 -2.74 -7.53
CA ALA A 24 4.47 -2.27 -7.58
C ALA A 24 4.31 -1.09 -8.55
N LEU A 25 5.23 -0.11 -8.53
CA LEU A 25 5.21 1.05 -9.41
C LEU A 25 5.50 0.71 -10.88
N ARG A 26 6.22 -0.38 -11.16
CA ARG A 26 6.42 -0.88 -12.52
C ARG A 26 5.20 -1.63 -13.07
N CYS A 27 4.29 -2.07 -12.20
CA CYS A 27 3.08 -2.75 -12.62
C CYS A 27 2.04 -1.74 -13.15
N ARG A 28 1.39 -2.06 -14.27
CA ARG A 28 0.26 -1.27 -14.78
C ARG A 28 -0.91 -1.18 -13.79
N ALA A 29 -1.11 -2.23 -12.99
CA ALA A 29 -2.11 -2.27 -11.93
C ALA A 29 -1.69 -3.24 -10.82
N VAL A 30 -2.05 -2.90 -9.59
CA VAL A 30 -1.83 -3.71 -8.38
C VAL A 30 -3.16 -3.89 -7.67
N VAL A 31 -3.49 -5.12 -7.29
CA VAL A 31 -4.67 -5.46 -6.51
C VAL A 31 -4.21 -6.07 -5.19
N CYS A 32 -4.45 -5.37 -4.09
CA CYS A 32 -4.22 -5.87 -2.74
C CYS A 32 -5.54 -6.38 -2.17
N CYS A 33 -5.60 -7.63 -1.72
CA CYS A 33 -6.84 -8.26 -1.25
C CYS A 33 -6.75 -8.69 0.23
N ARG A 34 -7.89 -8.71 0.93
CA ARG A 34 -8.00 -9.11 2.36
C ARG A 34 -7.06 -8.34 3.32
N MET A 35 -6.87 -7.04 3.07
CA MET A 35 -6.06 -6.17 3.92
C MET A 35 -6.78 -5.75 5.21
N SER A 36 -6.01 -5.56 6.28
CA SER A 36 -6.46 -4.84 7.47
C SER A 36 -6.51 -3.31 7.21
N PRO A 37 -7.23 -2.53 8.03
CA PRO A 37 -7.22 -1.07 7.93
C PRO A 37 -5.82 -0.46 7.99
N MET A 38 -4.94 -0.99 8.84
CA MET A 38 -3.57 -0.48 8.96
C MET A 38 -2.74 -0.79 7.72
N GLN A 39 -2.89 -1.99 7.14
CA GLN A 39 -2.17 -2.37 5.93
C GLN A 39 -2.52 -1.48 4.73
N LYS A 40 -3.77 -1.01 4.63
CA LYS A 40 -4.16 -0.03 3.61
C LYS A 40 -3.36 1.27 3.77
N ALA A 41 -3.19 1.75 5.01
CA ALA A 41 -2.42 2.95 5.32
C ALA A 41 -0.93 2.79 5.02
N GLU A 42 -0.34 1.65 5.38
CA GLU A 42 1.07 1.35 5.10
C GLU A 42 1.36 1.30 3.59
N VAL A 43 0.42 0.81 2.78
CA VAL A 43 0.56 0.82 1.31
C VAL A 43 0.58 2.24 0.77
N VAL A 44 -0.33 3.10 1.23
CA VAL A 44 -0.36 4.52 0.82
C VAL A 44 0.93 5.24 1.23
N GLU A 45 1.38 5.01 2.47
CA GLU A 45 2.63 5.58 2.98
C GLU A 45 3.85 5.12 2.18
N MET A 46 3.94 3.82 1.89
CA MET A 46 5.01 3.26 1.05
C MET A 46 5.02 3.92 -0.33
N VAL A 47 3.89 3.98 -1.02
CA VAL A 47 3.83 4.61 -2.36
C VAL A 47 4.21 6.09 -2.30
N ARG A 48 3.79 6.80 -1.26
CA ARG A 48 4.14 8.21 -1.05
C ARG A 48 5.62 8.40 -0.72
N SER A 49 6.24 7.46 -0.01
CA SER A 49 7.67 7.50 0.33
C SER A 49 8.57 7.23 -0.88
N ILE A 50 8.05 6.53 -1.89
CA ILE A 50 8.79 6.20 -3.09
C ILE A 50 8.54 7.29 -4.14
N GLY A 51 9.46 8.25 -4.20
CA GLY A 51 9.40 9.36 -5.16
C GLY A 51 8.51 10.52 -4.74
N ASN A 52 8.32 11.48 -5.64
CA ASN A 52 7.51 12.69 -5.43
C ASN A 52 6.13 12.55 -6.09
N HIS A 53 5.40 11.49 -5.75
CA HIS A 53 4.06 11.26 -6.28
C HIS A 53 2.99 11.94 -5.42
N VAL A 54 2.01 12.57 -6.06
CA VAL A 54 0.76 12.95 -5.39
C VAL A 54 -0.09 11.69 -5.30
N VAL A 55 -0.40 11.26 -4.07
CA VAL A 55 -1.18 10.05 -3.80
C VAL A 55 -2.60 10.45 -3.38
N MET A 56 -3.60 9.79 -3.96
CA MET A 56 -5.01 9.97 -3.60
C MET A 56 -5.53 8.66 -3.01
N ALA A 57 -6.05 8.72 -1.79
CA ALA A 57 -6.77 7.61 -1.15
C ALA A 57 -8.27 7.94 -1.08
N VAL A 58 -9.11 6.98 -1.48
CA VAL A 58 -10.57 7.10 -1.45
C VAL A 58 -11.15 5.84 -0.80
N GLY A 59 -12.12 6.03 0.07
CA GLY A 59 -12.86 4.95 0.72
C GLY A 59 -14.16 5.48 1.32
N ASP A 60 -15.10 4.59 1.59
CA ASP A 60 -16.45 4.89 2.05
C ASP A 60 -16.74 4.34 3.46
N GLY A 61 -15.83 3.54 4.04
CA GLY A 61 -16.03 2.87 5.32
C GLY A 61 -15.03 3.25 6.41
N ALA A 62 -15.35 2.87 7.66
CA ALA A 62 -14.47 3.06 8.82
C ALA A 62 -13.10 2.37 8.65
N ASN A 63 -13.04 1.30 7.84
CA ASN A 63 -11.81 0.57 7.54
C ASN A 63 -10.85 1.35 6.62
N ASP A 64 -11.28 2.47 6.05
CA ASP A 64 -10.49 3.31 5.14
C ASP A 64 -9.97 4.58 5.81
N VAL A 65 -10.44 4.90 7.02
CA VAL A 65 -10.07 6.14 7.73
C VAL A 65 -8.56 6.26 7.91
N ALA A 66 -7.90 5.19 8.36
CA ALA A 66 -6.44 5.19 8.53
C ALA A 66 -5.70 5.39 7.20
N MET A 67 -6.22 4.81 6.11
CA MET A 67 -5.65 4.97 4.77
C MET A 67 -5.76 6.41 4.27
N ILE A 68 -6.91 7.05 4.50
CA ILE A 68 -7.20 8.42 4.07
C ILE A 68 -6.41 9.45 4.90
N GLN A 69 -6.27 9.24 6.21
CA GLN A 69 -5.58 10.17 7.11
C GLN A 69 -4.06 10.21 6.94
N VAL A 70 -3.47 9.21 6.25
CA VAL A 70 -2.03 9.15 5.96
C VAL A 70 -1.66 9.88 4.66
N CYS A 71 -2.66 10.27 3.86
CA CYS A 71 -2.46 11.22 2.75
C CYS A 71 -2.07 12.61 3.26
#